data_AF-A0AB74M6D5-F1
#
_entry.id   AF-A0AB74M6D5-F1
#
_cell.length_a   1.000
_cell.length_b   1.000
_cell.length_c   1.000
_cell.angle_alpha   90.00
_cell.angle_beta   90.00
_cell.angle_gamma   90.00
#
_symmetry.space_group_name_H-M   'P 1'
#
loop_
_entity.id
_entity.type
_entity.pdbx_description
1 polymer ?
#
loop_
_entity_poly.entity_id
_entity_poly.type
_entity_poly.pdbx_seq_one_letter_code
_entity_poly.pdbx_strand_id
1 'polypeptide(L)'
;MTDLSQTIAPKSDQLNADDLIGGPRTITVTRVSAMKEPDQPIAVYFEGDGGKPYKPGKSMRRVLVRVWGNDGATYVGRRMTLYRDDAVQFGGAAVGGIRISHMSDIPSPITMALTVTRASRKPFTVKPLPADRGPAPERGPAAPTGAPKPTLFDVARGKARLGREAYAAWTERLTPRQVEALGEIRADLDRLLDDADARDEDTFPGDLPNSEAA
;
A
#
# COMPACT_ATOMS: atom_id res chain seq x y z
N MET A 1 -22.10 -0.33 -16.50
CA MET A 1 -22.21 0.16 -15.11
C MET A 1 -22.14 1.68 -15.17
N THR A 2 -23.13 2.39 -14.65
CA THR A 2 -23.23 3.85 -14.77
C THR A 2 -22.46 4.51 -13.65
N ASP A 3 -21.39 5.24 -13.97
CA ASP A 3 -20.63 6.03 -13.02
C ASP A 3 -21.34 7.38 -12.78
N LEU A 4 -21.84 7.58 -11.57
CA LEU A 4 -22.57 8.79 -11.16
C LEU A 4 -21.64 9.91 -10.64
N SER A 5 -20.34 9.64 -10.49
CA SER A 5 -19.38 10.64 -10.00
C SER A 5 -19.32 11.89 -10.89
N GLN A 6 -19.50 11.71 -12.20
CA GLN A 6 -19.50 12.80 -13.18
C GLN A 6 -20.71 13.72 -13.10
N THR A 7 -21.85 13.25 -12.54
CA THR A 7 -23.08 14.04 -12.47
C THR A 7 -23.15 14.95 -11.24
N ILE A 8 -22.30 14.70 -10.24
CA ILE A 8 -22.24 15.50 -9.00
C ILE A 8 -21.07 16.50 -8.99
N ALA A 9 -20.26 16.51 -10.05
CA ALA A 9 -19.08 17.36 -10.14
C ALA A 9 -19.48 18.85 -10.18
N PRO A 10 -18.97 19.70 -9.27
CA PRO A 10 -19.23 21.13 -9.29
C PRO A 10 -18.69 21.79 -10.57
N LYS A 11 -19.35 22.86 -11.04
CA LYS A 11 -18.79 23.75 -12.06
C LYS A 11 -17.68 24.58 -11.41
N SER A 12 -16.45 24.10 -11.53
CA SER A 12 -15.27 24.63 -10.84
C SER A 12 -14.08 24.60 -11.79
N ASP A 13 -13.19 25.58 -11.67
CA ASP A 13 -11.93 25.72 -12.42
C ASP A 13 -10.78 24.90 -11.79
N GLN A 14 -11.09 24.10 -10.78
CA GLN A 14 -10.13 23.27 -10.04
C GLN A 14 -10.74 21.91 -9.69
N LEU A 15 -9.87 20.94 -9.41
CA LEU A 15 -10.26 19.66 -8.85
C LEU A 15 -10.85 19.86 -7.45
N ASN A 16 -12.06 19.34 -7.20
CA ASN A 16 -12.77 19.48 -5.94
C ASN A 16 -12.67 18.20 -5.12
N ALA A 17 -12.80 18.31 -3.81
CA ALA A 17 -12.81 17.14 -2.92
C ALA A 17 -14.01 16.22 -3.21
N ASP A 18 -15.11 16.77 -3.72
CA ASP A 18 -16.30 16.00 -4.11
C ASP A 18 -16.03 15.09 -5.32
N ASP A 19 -15.14 15.52 -6.22
CA ASP A 19 -14.73 14.71 -7.38
C ASP A 19 -13.96 13.43 -6.97
N LEU A 20 -13.56 13.32 -5.69
CA LEU A 20 -12.86 12.17 -5.11
C LEU A 20 -13.73 11.36 -4.14
N ILE A 21 -15.04 11.63 -4.06
CA ILE A 21 -15.98 10.83 -3.24
C ILE A 21 -16.03 9.38 -3.74
N GLY A 22 -15.93 9.17 -5.05
CA GLY A 22 -15.86 7.83 -5.66
C GLY A 22 -14.59 7.05 -5.30
N GLY A 23 -13.58 7.71 -4.73
CA GLY A 23 -12.36 7.09 -4.24
C GLY A 23 -11.10 7.86 -4.60
N PRO A 24 -9.93 7.38 -4.12
CA PRO A 24 -8.65 7.98 -4.44
C PRO A 24 -8.34 7.94 -5.94
N ARG A 25 -7.75 9.02 -6.47
CA ARG A 25 -7.32 9.14 -7.86
C ARG A 25 -5.81 9.27 -7.93
N THR A 26 -5.18 8.38 -8.68
CA THR A 26 -3.76 8.54 -9.05
C THR A 26 -3.68 9.46 -10.27
N ILE A 27 -2.84 10.49 -10.17
CA ILE A 27 -2.62 11.48 -11.21
C ILE A 27 -1.15 11.50 -11.63
N THR A 28 -0.91 11.72 -12.92
CA THR A 28 0.43 11.98 -13.49
C THR A 28 0.58 13.46 -13.74
N VAL A 29 1.56 14.11 -13.12
CA VAL A 29 1.77 15.56 -13.25
C VAL A 29 2.30 15.90 -14.64
N THR A 30 1.63 16.81 -15.33
CA THR A 30 2.03 17.28 -16.66
C THR A 30 2.70 18.64 -16.60
N ARG A 31 2.28 19.50 -15.66
CA ARG A 31 2.82 20.85 -15.48
C ARG A 31 2.49 21.40 -14.11
N VAL A 32 3.39 22.22 -13.56
CA VAL A 32 3.11 23.04 -12.37
C VAL A 32 3.20 24.51 -12.77
N SER A 33 2.22 25.30 -12.34
CA SER A 33 2.18 26.75 -12.59
C SER A 33 2.08 27.51 -11.28
N ALA A 34 2.82 28.61 -11.17
CA ALA A 34 2.53 29.61 -10.16
C ALA A 34 1.21 30.32 -10.49
N MET A 35 0.43 30.65 -9.46
CA MET A 35 -0.83 31.36 -9.55
C MET A 35 -0.71 32.70 -8.81
N LYS A 36 -1.49 33.69 -9.25
CA LYS A 36 -1.51 35.03 -8.62
C LYS A 36 -2.25 35.05 -7.28
N GLU A 37 -3.03 34.02 -6.99
CA GLU A 37 -3.85 33.92 -5.77
C GLU A 37 -2.99 33.52 -4.56
N PRO A 38 -2.96 34.32 -3.48
CA PRO A 38 -2.06 34.08 -2.35
C PRO A 38 -2.39 32.80 -1.56
N ASP A 39 -3.67 32.43 -1.48
CA ASP A 39 -4.11 31.23 -0.76
C ASP A 39 -3.86 29.93 -1.54
N GLN A 40 -3.89 30.02 -2.87
CA GLN A 40 -3.65 28.91 -3.80
C GLN A 40 -2.58 29.28 -4.84
N PRO A 41 -1.32 29.48 -4.42
CA PRO A 41 -0.29 30.08 -5.28
C PRO A 41 0.31 29.11 -6.30
N ILE A 42 -0.13 27.85 -6.32
CA ILE A 42 0.30 26.88 -7.33
C ILE A 42 -0.89 26.07 -7.86
N ALA A 43 -0.83 25.74 -9.14
CA ALA A 43 -1.73 24.81 -9.82
C ALA A 43 -0.91 23.65 -10.41
N VAL A 44 -1.28 22.43 -10.04
CA VAL A 44 -0.69 21.19 -10.55
C VAL A 44 -1.63 20.62 -11.60
N TYR A 45 -1.23 20.72 -12.86
CA TYR A 45 -1.92 20.12 -14.01
C TYR A 45 -1.48 18.66 -14.13
N PHE A 46 -2.41 17.82 -14.56
CA PHE A 46 -2.19 16.39 -14.66
C PHE A 46 -2.93 15.77 -15.85
N GLU A 47 -2.57 14.54 -16.20
CA GLU A 47 -3.20 13.83 -17.31
C GLU A 47 -4.70 13.60 -17.06
N GLY A 48 -5.54 14.05 -17.99
CA GLY A 48 -6.98 13.95 -17.85
C GLY A 48 -7.57 14.87 -16.78
N ASP A 49 -6.93 16.01 -16.50
CA ASP A 49 -7.46 17.04 -15.59
C ASP A 49 -8.71 17.73 -16.14
N GLY A 50 -8.94 17.68 -17.46
CA GLY A 50 -10.12 18.28 -18.10
C GLY A 50 -10.21 19.79 -17.87
N GLY A 51 -9.06 20.47 -17.69
CA GLY A 51 -9.00 21.89 -17.35
C GLY A 51 -9.23 22.20 -15.87
N LYS A 52 -9.32 21.19 -15.00
CA LYS A 52 -9.45 21.33 -13.55
C LYS A 52 -8.16 20.90 -12.83
N PRO A 53 -7.13 21.76 -12.75
CA PRO A 53 -5.89 21.42 -12.05
C PRO A 53 -6.12 21.20 -10.54
N TYR A 54 -5.20 20.48 -9.93
CA TYR A 54 -5.13 20.34 -8.48
C TYR A 54 -4.44 21.57 -7.87
N LYS A 55 -5.15 22.31 -7.01
CA LYS A 55 -4.61 23.46 -6.25
C LYS A 55 -4.35 23.06 -4.79
N PRO A 56 -3.14 22.62 -4.41
CA PRO A 56 -2.85 22.09 -3.08
C PRO A 56 -2.89 23.16 -1.97
N GLY A 57 -3.56 22.83 -0.87
CA GLY A 57 -3.51 23.61 0.37
C GLY A 57 -2.11 23.66 1.01
N LYS A 58 -1.90 24.59 1.95
CA LYS A 58 -0.57 24.86 2.56
C LYS A 58 0.11 23.61 3.13
N SER A 59 -0.63 22.73 3.79
CA SER A 59 -0.08 21.49 4.34
C SER A 59 0.35 20.51 3.25
N MET A 60 -0.40 20.39 2.16
CA MET A 60 -0.02 19.52 1.03
C MET A 60 1.15 20.10 0.22
N ARG A 61 1.25 21.43 0.11
CA ARG A 61 2.45 22.08 -0.44
C ARG A 61 3.72 21.73 0.34
N ARG A 62 3.65 21.67 1.68
CA ARG A 62 4.79 21.23 2.51
C ARG A 62 5.17 19.78 2.24
N VAL A 63 4.17 18.91 2.00
CA VAL A 63 4.41 17.52 1.60
C VAL A 63 5.15 17.46 0.27
N LEU A 64 4.65 18.16 -0.76
CA LEU A 64 5.29 18.21 -2.07
C LEU A 64 6.74 18.68 -1.98
N VAL A 65 7.00 19.78 -1.27
CA VAL A 65 8.37 20.32 -1.12
C VAL A 65 9.27 19.36 -0.35
N ARG A 66 8.75 18.70 0.69
CA ARG A 66 9.53 17.74 1.49
C ARG A 66 9.89 16.48 0.70
N VAL A 67 8.99 16.03 -0.18
CA VAL A 67 9.12 14.76 -0.89
C VAL A 67 9.84 14.94 -2.24
N TRP A 68 9.47 15.95 -3.01
CA TRP A 68 9.94 16.15 -4.38
C TRP A 68 10.86 17.37 -4.57
N GLY A 69 11.09 18.15 -3.52
CA GLY A 69 11.91 19.36 -3.58
C GLY A 69 11.09 20.62 -3.89
N ASN A 70 11.72 21.79 -3.83
CA ASN A 70 11.06 23.08 -4.03
C ASN A 70 10.85 23.47 -5.50
N ASP A 71 11.49 22.78 -6.44
CA ASP A 71 11.37 23.04 -7.87
C ASP A 71 10.20 22.26 -8.48
N GLY A 72 9.10 22.97 -8.77
CA GLY A 72 7.90 22.41 -9.38
C GLY A 72 8.10 21.88 -10.81
N ALA A 73 9.14 22.31 -11.54
CA ALA A 73 9.43 21.80 -12.87
C ALA A 73 9.84 20.32 -12.82
N THR A 74 10.48 19.90 -11.73
CA THR A 74 10.89 18.49 -11.52
C THR A 74 9.73 17.54 -11.27
N TYR A 75 8.52 18.06 -11.06
CA TYR A 75 7.36 17.24 -10.73
C TYR A 75 6.75 16.61 -11.99
N VAL A 76 7.05 17.15 -13.18
CA VAL A 76 6.52 16.64 -14.45
C VAL A 76 6.93 15.17 -14.65
N GLY A 77 5.96 14.33 -15.01
CA GLY A 77 6.12 12.88 -15.16
C GLY A 77 6.02 12.09 -13.85
N ARG A 78 6.06 12.76 -12.68
CA ARG A 78 5.87 12.09 -11.40
C ARG A 78 4.38 11.85 -11.13
N ARG A 79 4.08 10.84 -10.32
CA ARG A 79 2.72 10.41 -10.00
C ARG A 79 2.42 10.56 -8.52
N MET A 80 1.18 10.92 -8.20
CA MET A 80 0.70 10.94 -6.82
C MET A 80 -0.75 10.47 -6.73
N THR A 81 -1.12 9.89 -5.59
CA THR A 81 -2.50 9.50 -5.31
C THR A 81 -3.17 10.53 -4.42
N LEU A 82 -4.17 11.20 -4.98
CA LEU A 82 -5.04 12.14 -4.30
C LEU A 82 -6.23 11.42 -3.69
N TYR A 83 -6.64 11.81 -2.49
CA TYR A 83 -7.84 11.27 -1.84
C TYR A 83 -8.59 12.37 -1.09
N ARG A 84 -9.88 12.15 -0.86
CA ARG A 84 -10.70 12.99 0.00
C ARG A 84 -10.49 12.62 1.47
N ASP A 85 -10.17 13.61 2.29
CA ASP A 85 -10.14 13.50 3.76
C ASP A 85 -11.26 14.37 4.34
N ASP A 86 -12.31 13.74 4.86
CA ASP A 86 -13.49 14.41 5.44
C ASP A 86 -13.16 15.16 6.75
N ALA A 87 -12.06 14.83 7.42
CA ALA A 87 -11.67 15.49 8.66
C ALA A 87 -10.97 16.84 8.43
N VAL A 88 -10.73 17.24 7.18
CA VAL A 88 -10.17 18.55 6.86
C VAL A 88 -11.20 19.63 7.15
N GLN A 89 -10.82 20.58 7.99
CA GLN A 89 -11.67 21.71 8.39
C GLN A 89 -11.29 22.98 7.63
N PHE A 90 -12.30 23.74 7.23
CA PHE A 90 -12.18 25.08 6.67
C PHE A 90 -13.21 25.98 7.36
N GLY A 91 -12.80 27.17 7.81
CA GLY A 91 -13.71 28.10 8.52
C GLY A 91 -14.34 27.53 9.80
N GLY A 92 -13.73 26.52 10.44
CA GLY A 92 -14.26 25.86 11.64
C GLY A 92 -15.23 24.71 11.39
N ALA A 93 -15.58 24.42 10.12
CA ALA A 93 -16.43 23.29 9.74
C ALA A 93 -15.62 22.21 8.99
N ALA A 94 -15.96 20.93 9.20
CA ALA A 94 -15.38 19.80 8.49
C ALA A 94 -15.99 19.70 7.08
N VAL A 95 -15.46 20.49 6.14
CA VAL A 95 -15.93 20.53 4.74
C VAL A 95 -15.28 19.46 3.86
N GLY A 96 -14.23 18.81 4.35
CA GLY A 96 -13.43 17.87 3.59
C GLY A 96 -12.38 18.55 2.71
N GLY A 97 -11.34 17.81 2.32
CA GLY A 97 -10.25 18.35 1.53
C GLY A 97 -9.41 17.29 0.84
N ILE A 98 -8.70 17.71 -0.21
CA ILE A 98 -7.85 16.81 -1.00
C ILE A 98 -6.49 16.66 -0.32
N ARG A 99 -6.08 15.42 -0.07
CA ARG A 99 -4.77 15.07 0.48
C ARG A 99 -4.02 14.07 -0.40
N ILE A 100 -2.71 13.94 -0.15
CA ILE A 100 -1.80 13.07 -0.90
C ILE A 100 -1.46 11.85 -0.04
N SER A 101 -1.82 10.65 -0.48
CA SER A 101 -1.52 9.40 0.26
C SER A 101 -0.24 8.72 -0.23
N HIS A 102 0.00 8.76 -1.55
CA HIS A 102 1.12 8.10 -2.20
C HIS A 102 1.81 9.03 -3.19
N MET A 103 3.13 8.91 -3.32
CA MET A 103 3.94 9.66 -4.29
C MET A 103 4.97 8.73 -4.92
N SER A 104 5.25 8.91 -6.21
CA SER A 104 6.36 8.22 -6.89
C SER A 104 7.70 8.83 -6.49
N ASP A 105 8.79 8.19 -6.95
CA ASP A 105 10.16 8.69 -6.80
C ASP A 105 10.60 8.84 -5.34
N ILE A 106 10.03 8.01 -4.46
CA ILE A 106 10.50 7.84 -3.08
C ILE A 106 10.81 6.36 -2.79
N PRO A 107 11.94 6.07 -2.14
CA PRO A 107 12.35 4.69 -1.87
C PRO A 107 11.59 4.07 -0.68
N SER A 108 11.10 4.89 0.24
CA SER A 108 10.47 4.44 1.49
C SER A 108 9.38 5.41 1.95
N PRO A 109 8.46 5.00 2.84
CA PRO A 109 7.49 5.90 3.44
C PRO A 109 8.14 7.09 4.13
N ILE A 110 7.58 8.28 3.93
CA ILE A 110 8.06 9.52 4.56
C ILE A 110 6.99 10.02 5.51
N THR A 111 7.32 10.09 6.80
CA THR A 111 6.44 10.65 7.83
C THR A 111 6.86 12.07 8.20
N MET A 112 5.91 13.00 8.24
CA MET A 112 6.15 14.38 8.65
C MET A 112 5.03 14.91 9.54
N ALA A 113 5.37 15.77 10.50
CA ALA A 113 4.38 16.39 11.36
C ALA A 113 3.68 17.56 10.64
N LEU A 114 2.44 17.38 10.22
CA LEU A 114 1.62 18.44 9.63
C LEU A 114 0.85 19.20 10.71
N THR A 115 0.83 20.52 10.59
CA THR A 115 0.00 21.39 11.45
C THR A 115 -1.47 21.19 11.12
N VAL A 116 -2.28 20.87 12.14
CA VAL A 116 -3.74 20.72 12.02
C VAL A 116 -4.43 21.97 12.58
N THR A 117 -4.02 22.43 13.75
CA THR A 117 -4.43 23.72 14.34
C THR A 117 -3.19 24.51 14.78
N ARG A 118 -3.34 25.80 15.14
CA ARG A 118 -2.21 26.63 15.64
C ARG A 118 -1.43 25.96 16.78
N ALA A 119 -2.10 25.12 17.58
CA ALA A 119 -1.54 24.44 18.74
C ALA A 119 -1.27 22.93 18.52
N SER A 120 -1.63 22.34 17.37
CA SER A 120 -1.52 20.89 17.17
C SER A 120 -0.85 20.50 15.86
N ARG A 121 0.04 19.50 15.95
CA ARG A 121 0.65 18.83 14.80
C ARG A 121 0.38 17.34 14.89
N LYS A 122 0.04 16.71 13.76
CA LYS A 122 -0.16 15.26 13.65
C LYS A 122 0.83 14.66 12.67
N PRO A 123 1.35 13.45 12.93
CA PRO A 123 2.16 12.74 11.94
C PRO A 123 1.30 12.44 10.71
N PHE A 124 1.89 12.65 9.54
CA PHE A 124 1.29 12.37 8.25
C PHE A 124 2.30 11.58 7.43
N THR A 125 1.88 10.41 6.95
CA THR A 125 2.76 9.48 6.23
C THR A 125 2.36 9.43 4.77
N VAL A 126 3.34 9.70 3.91
CA VAL A 126 3.23 9.47 2.46
C VAL A 126 3.93 8.16 2.14
N LYS A 127 3.23 7.28 1.43
CA LYS A 127 3.73 5.97 1.04
C LYS A 127 4.30 6.00 -0.39
N PRO A 128 5.29 5.15 -0.72
CA PRO A 128 5.75 5.02 -2.09
C PRO A 128 4.64 4.54 -3.01
N LEU A 129 4.55 5.16 -4.18
CA LEU A 129 3.72 4.67 -5.27
C LEU A 129 4.54 3.67 -6.10
N PRO A 130 4.06 2.42 -6.31
CA PRO A 130 4.73 1.45 -7.18
C PRO A 130 4.94 2.05 -8.58
N ALA A 131 6.03 1.68 -9.25
CA ALA A 131 6.29 2.09 -10.63
C ALA A 131 5.09 1.73 -11.53
N ASP A 132 4.83 2.57 -12.54
CA ASP A 132 3.70 2.37 -13.45
C ASP A 132 3.95 1.11 -14.27
N ARG A 133 3.38 -0.01 -13.82
CA ARG A 133 3.19 -1.16 -14.69
C ARG A 133 2.04 -0.73 -15.59
N GLY A 134 2.34 -0.47 -16.87
CA GLY A 134 1.31 -0.21 -17.89
C GLY A 134 0.17 -1.23 -17.83
N PRO A 135 -1.00 -0.92 -18.42
CA PRO A 135 -2.25 -1.58 -18.11
C PRO A 135 -2.12 -3.10 -18.21
N ALA A 136 -2.17 -3.77 -17.05
CA ALA A 136 -2.53 -5.17 -17.02
C ALA A 136 -3.98 -5.27 -17.53
N PRO A 137 -4.29 -6.24 -18.41
CA PRO A 137 -5.60 -6.31 -19.05
C PRO A 137 -6.69 -6.41 -17.98
N GLU A 138 -7.76 -5.63 -18.17
CA GLU A 138 -8.93 -5.56 -17.31
C GLU A 138 -9.40 -6.96 -16.88
N ARG A 139 -9.48 -7.19 -15.57
CA ARG A 139 -10.41 -8.17 -14.99
C ARG A 139 -11.32 -7.42 -14.04
N GLY A 140 -12.63 -7.55 -14.30
CA GLY A 140 -13.74 -6.89 -13.63
C GLY A 140 -13.89 -7.17 -12.13
N PRO A 141 -15.05 -6.81 -11.53
CA PRO A 141 -15.13 -6.04 -10.28
C PRO A 141 -14.81 -6.84 -8.99
N ALA A 142 -14.28 -6.11 -8.00
CA ALA A 142 -13.86 -6.51 -6.65
C ALA A 142 -14.93 -7.31 -5.86
N ALA A 143 -14.65 -8.20 -4.88
CA ALA A 143 -13.71 -8.23 -3.75
C ALA A 143 -13.69 -9.68 -3.13
N PRO A 144 -13.00 -10.07 -2.01
CA PRO A 144 -12.21 -9.30 -1.05
C PRO A 144 -10.76 -9.81 -0.87
N THR A 145 -9.97 -9.01 -0.15
CA THR A 145 -8.66 -9.28 0.48
C THR A 145 -8.16 -10.72 0.40
N GLY A 146 -7.31 -11.00 -0.58
CA GLY A 146 -6.47 -12.20 -0.59
C GLY A 146 -5.03 -11.76 -0.39
N ALA A 147 -4.39 -12.19 0.71
CA ALA A 147 -2.94 -12.37 0.68
C ALA A 147 -2.58 -13.09 -0.63
N PRO A 148 -1.44 -12.77 -1.29
CA PRO A 148 -1.04 -13.51 -2.49
C PRO A 148 -1.17 -15.00 -2.18
N LYS A 149 -1.91 -15.75 -3.03
CA LYS A 149 -2.05 -17.20 -2.85
C LYS A 149 -0.63 -17.73 -2.62
N PRO A 150 -0.39 -18.41 -1.48
CA PRO A 150 0.97 -18.80 -1.12
C PRO A 150 1.54 -19.59 -2.28
N THR A 151 2.73 -19.21 -2.73
CA THR A 151 3.40 -19.92 -3.81
C THR A 151 3.65 -21.36 -3.35
N LEU A 152 3.90 -22.26 -4.29
CA LEU A 152 4.28 -23.64 -3.96
C LEU A 152 5.41 -23.68 -2.91
N PHE A 153 6.37 -22.75 -3.03
CA PHE A 153 7.49 -22.58 -2.10
C PHE A 153 7.08 -22.05 -0.73
N ASP A 154 6.11 -21.15 -0.65
CA ASP A 154 5.60 -20.64 0.64
C ASP A 154 4.85 -21.73 1.40
N VAL A 155 4.04 -22.53 0.68
CA VAL A 155 3.36 -23.69 1.27
C VAL A 155 4.37 -24.75 1.69
N ALA A 156 5.39 -25.03 0.87
CA ALA A 156 6.45 -26.00 1.18
C ALA A 156 7.20 -25.61 2.46
N ARG A 157 7.66 -24.36 2.58
CA ARG A 157 8.31 -23.86 3.81
C ARG A 157 7.39 -23.88 5.02
N GLY A 158 6.10 -23.57 4.82
CA GLY A 158 5.09 -23.66 5.87
C GLY A 158 4.90 -25.09 6.37
N LYS A 159 4.87 -26.07 5.46
CA LYS A 159 4.76 -27.49 5.79
C LYS A 159 6.04 -28.06 6.41
N ALA A 160 7.21 -27.64 5.94
CA ALA A 160 8.49 -28.05 6.52
C ALA A 160 8.62 -27.61 7.99
N ARG A 161 8.14 -26.41 8.34
CA ARG A 161 8.12 -25.94 9.74
C ARG A 161 7.17 -26.73 10.65
N LEU A 162 6.24 -27.49 10.08
CA LEU A 162 5.32 -28.35 10.83
C LEU A 162 5.87 -29.78 11.02
N GLY A 163 7.12 -30.05 10.62
CA GLY A 163 7.78 -31.35 10.76
C GLY A 163 7.72 -32.23 9.51
N ARG A 164 8.53 -33.29 9.51
CA ARG A 164 8.68 -34.20 8.35
C ARG A 164 7.40 -34.91 7.96
N GLU A 165 6.57 -35.33 8.91
CA GLU A 165 5.31 -36.02 8.61
C GLU A 165 4.30 -35.11 7.88
N ALA A 166 4.15 -33.87 8.35
CA ALA A 166 3.23 -32.89 7.74
C ALA A 166 3.70 -32.46 6.34
N TYR A 167 5.02 -32.40 6.13
CA TYR A 167 5.61 -32.12 4.83
C TYR A 167 5.43 -33.30 3.85
N ALA A 168 5.73 -34.53 4.27
CA ALA A 168 5.59 -35.74 3.46
C ALA A 168 4.15 -35.94 2.96
N ALA A 169 3.17 -35.91 3.86
CA ALA A 169 1.74 -36.07 3.53
C ALA A 169 1.21 -34.98 2.59
N TRP A 170 1.82 -33.79 2.61
CA TRP A 170 1.48 -32.72 1.66
C TRP A 170 2.12 -32.97 0.28
N THR A 171 3.38 -33.40 0.23
CA THR A 171 4.08 -33.66 -1.03
C THR A 171 3.47 -34.81 -1.84
N GLU A 172 2.88 -35.82 -1.20
CA GLU A 172 2.17 -36.92 -1.87
C GLU A 172 0.97 -36.45 -2.70
N ARG A 173 0.42 -35.27 -2.39
CA ARG A 173 -0.73 -34.68 -3.08
C ARG A 173 -0.31 -33.78 -4.25
N LEU A 174 0.99 -33.64 -4.49
CA LEU A 174 1.55 -32.80 -5.55
C LEU A 174 1.76 -33.59 -6.85
N THR A 175 1.71 -32.88 -7.97
CA THR A 175 2.07 -33.45 -9.28
C THR A 175 3.58 -33.62 -9.42
N PRO A 176 4.08 -34.53 -10.29
CA PRO A 176 5.51 -34.75 -10.48
C PRO A 176 6.29 -33.46 -10.80
N ARG A 177 5.71 -32.57 -11.61
CA ARG A 177 6.29 -31.26 -11.96
C ARG A 177 6.43 -30.32 -10.76
N GLN A 178 5.49 -30.38 -9.82
CA GLN A 178 5.55 -29.57 -8.60
C GLN A 178 6.59 -30.11 -7.63
N VAL A 179 6.71 -31.44 -7.51
CA VAL A 179 7.75 -32.07 -6.70
C VAL A 179 9.14 -31.74 -7.24
N GLU A 180 9.33 -31.78 -8.56
CA GLU A 180 10.59 -31.39 -9.21
C GLU A 180 10.96 -29.92 -8.91
N ALA A 181 9.99 -29.00 -8.97
CA ALA A 181 10.19 -27.59 -8.66
C ALA A 181 10.68 -27.35 -7.21
N LEU A 182 10.28 -28.20 -6.25
CA LEU A 182 10.76 -28.10 -4.86
C LEU A 182 12.27 -28.37 -4.74
N GLY A 183 12.88 -29.02 -5.73
CA GLY A 183 14.33 -29.19 -5.82
C GLY A 183 15.09 -27.86 -5.77
N GLU A 184 14.51 -26.77 -6.25
CA GLU A 184 15.11 -25.42 -6.22
C GLU A 184 15.35 -24.89 -4.80
N ILE A 185 14.52 -25.30 -3.83
CA ILE A 185 14.59 -24.84 -2.44
C ILE A 185 14.91 -25.98 -1.46
N ARG A 186 15.39 -27.13 -1.95
CA ARG A 186 15.62 -28.34 -1.15
C ARG A 186 16.49 -28.08 0.09
N ALA A 187 17.61 -27.36 -0.07
CA ALA A 187 18.50 -27.04 1.04
C ALA A 187 17.84 -26.17 2.13
N ASP A 188 16.87 -25.33 1.76
CA ASP A 188 16.10 -24.51 2.70
C ASP A 188 15.03 -25.35 3.43
N LEU A 189 14.40 -26.28 2.71
CA LEU A 189 13.41 -27.20 3.26
C LEU A 189 14.05 -28.21 4.22
N ASP A 190 15.20 -28.78 3.88
CA ASP A 190 15.94 -29.73 4.74
C ASP A 190 16.32 -29.05 6.07
N ARG A 191 16.82 -27.80 6.03
CA ARG A 191 17.12 -27.03 7.24
C ARG A 191 15.87 -26.78 8.11
N LEU A 192 14.74 -26.44 7.48
CA LEU A 192 13.49 -26.19 8.21
C LEU A 192 12.91 -27.46 8.83
N LEU A 193 13.10 -28.61 8.19
CA LEU A 193 12.70 -29.92 8.72
C LEU A 193 13.58 -30.32 9.90
N ASP A 194 14.90 -30.14 9.80
CA ASP A 194 15.82 -30.43 10.91
C ASP A 194 15.55 -29.53 12.12
N ASP A 195 15.24 -28.24 11.90
CA ASP A 195 14.88 -27.29 12.95
C ASP A 195 13.48 -27.52 13.54
N ALA A 196 12.60 -28.22 12.83
CA ALA A 196 11.28 -28.62 13.34
C ALA A 196 11.41 -29.87 14.23
N ASP A 197 12.15 -30.88 13.80
CA ASP A 197 12.35 -32.12 14.56
C ASP A 197 13.17 -31.88 15.84
N ALA A 198 14.16 -30.99 15.80
CA ALA A 198 14.93 -30.61 16.99
C ALA A 198 14.07 -29.94 18.08
N ARG A 199 12.88 -29.42 17.74
CA ARG A 199 11.92 -28.85 18.70
C ARG A 199 11.00 -29.91 19.32
N ASP A 200 10.78 -31.04 18.67
CA ASP A 200 9.99 -32.15 19.21
C ASP A 200 10.83 -33.03 20.16
N GLU A 201 12.16 -33.06 20.02
CA GLU A 201 13.07 -33.80 20.91
C GLU A 201 13.25 -33.21 22.33
N ASP A 202 12.79 -31.98 22.60
CA ASP A 202 12.82 -31.40 23.96
C ASP A 202 11.65 -31.91 24.86
N THR A 203 10.86 -32.87 24.38
CA THR A 203 9.94 -33.64 25.24
C THR A 203 10.73 -34.74 25.95
N PHE A 204 11.26 -34.37 27.10
CA PHE A 204 12.00 -35.21 28.06
C PHE A 204 11.42 -36.63 28.23
N PRO A 205 12.26 -37.68 28.27
CA PRO A 205 11.86 -39.09 28.14
C PRO A 205 11.15 -39.65 29.38
N GLY A 206 10.22 -40.60 29.17
CA GLY A 206 9.82 -41.58 30.18
C GLY A 206 11.03 -42.39 30.68
N ASP A 207 11.03 -43.07 31.82
CA ASP A 207 9.99 -43.98 32.30
C ASP A 207 10.31 -44.48 33.75
N LEU A 208 9.27 -44.67 34.58
CA LEU A 208 9.02 -45.75 35.58
C LEU A 208 9.94 -45.93 36.83
N PRO A 209 9.55 -46.69 37.89
CA PRO A 209 8.46 -47.69 37.99
C PRO A 209 7.57 -47.68 39.25
N ASN A 210 6.52 -48.50 39.13
CA ASN A 210 5.70 -49.10 40.18
C ASN A 210 6.55 -49.71 41.34
N SER A 211 6.18 -49.47 42.60
CA SER A 211 6.53 -50.36 43.72
C SER A 211 5.50 -50.27 44.86
N GLU A 212 4.97 -51.45 45.20
CA GLU A 212 4.14 -51.78 46.36
C GLU A 212 4.90 -51.68 47.69
N ALA A 213 4.12 -51.74 48.78
CA ALA A 213 4.46 -51.93 50.20
C ALA A 213 4.99 -50.68 50.94
N ALA A 214 4.51 -50.32 52.13
CA ALA A 214 3.87 -51.09 53.21
C ALA A 214 2.84 -50.27 53.98
#